data_AF-A0A415MCL4-F1
#
_entry.id   AF-A0A415MCL4-F1
#
_cell.length_a   1.000
_cell.length_b   1.000
_cell.length_c   1.000
_cell.angle_alpha   90.00
_cell.angle_beta   90.00
_cell.angle_gamma   90.00
#
_symmetry.space_group_name_H-M   'P 1'
#
loop_
_entity.id
_entity.type
_entity.pdbx_description
1 polymer ?
#
loop_
_entity_poly.entity_id
_entity_poly.type
_entity_poly.pdbx_seq_one_letter_code
_entity_poly.pdbx_strand_id
1 'polypeptide(L)'
;MNKKCQIFTPDGYVKKLLDCIQYCENIYDKNILENSCGDGNILAVIVERYIDDAKAHGLSNQQIKKGLSKHIYGVEIDPEQYKKCLQKLNSLAKKRGINGVRWNIVNEDYLKWECDRKFEFIVGNPPYITYQELDEENRDYVRKKFSTCEKGKFDYCYAFIERSVDSLSDDGKMSYLIPSSIFKTVFGQKLRSYIKPYLQEIYDYTQDKMFDDALVKSAIIIINKSITNNEMIYYDMANEDKIYINTENLTNKWFFTKNNIPGTRRFGDYFQVAHVVATLLNEAYVLKEENCQDINEFYCCNGKKIEKKVVRETATPRSLRYKKREKIIFPYDYKNGKLIRYSTQQFNTQFPGAVNYLNDFREQLDERESDRNALWFEYGRSQALAGLNKRKLLISTVITEKVVVYMLKKKCIPYAGMYIVPKADNKTYKLEDAKEILESDEFMKYVQDVGIHISGTSLRITSKDIEEFKF
;
A
#
# COMPACT_ATOMS: atom_id res chain seq x y z
N MET A 1 17.12 -1.27 15.99
CA MET A 1 16.32 -1.58 14.78
C MET A 1 15.14 -2.46 15.17
N ASN A 2 13.95 -2.21 14.60
CA ASN A 2 12.77 -3.04 14.85
C ASN A 2 13.00 -4.45 14.27
N LYS A 3 13.04 -5.50 15.11
CA LYS A 3 13.27 -6.89 14.68
C LYS A 3 12.25 -7.40 13.66
N LYS A 4 11.09 -6.73 13.53
CA LYS A 4 10.03 -7.08 12.57
C LYS A 4 10.38 -6.81 11.10
N CYS A 5 11.44 -6.05 10.81
CA CYS A 5 11.80 -5.65 9.44
C CYS A 5 12.94 -6.48 8.82
N GLN A 6 13.44 -7.52 9.51
CA GLN A 6 14.49 -8.40 9.00
C GLN A 6 13.85 -9.59 8.27
N ILE A 7 13.47 -9.40 7.00
CA ILE A 7 12.98 -10.46 6.12
C ILE A 7 14.11 -10.83 5.16
N PHE A 8 14.68 -12.01 5.33
CA PHE A 8 15.71 -12.52 4.43
C PHE A 8 15.11 -12.98 3.11
N THR A 9 15.78 -12.66 2.00
CA THR A 9 15.40 -13.12 0.67
C THR A 9 15.56 -14.64 0.57
N PRO A 10 14.51 -15.42 0.26
CA PRO A 10 14.63 -16.87 0.09
C PRO A 10 15.49 -17.23 -1.13
N ASP A 11 16.20 -18.36 -1.05
CA ASP A 11 17.22 -18.80 -2.04
C ASP A 11 16.72 -18.83 -3.49
N GLY A 12 15.47 -19.23 -3.71
CA GLY A 12 14.85 -19.26 -5.03
C GLY A 12 14.80 -17.88 -5.70
N TYR A 13 14.54 -16.82 -4.93
CA TYR A 13 14.47 -15.45 -5.43
C TYR A 13 15.84 -14.83 -5.62
N VAL A 14 16.83 -15.20 -4.79
CA VAL A 14 18.19 -14.69 -4.92
C VAL A 14 18.74 -14.96 -6.33
N LYS A 15 18.63 -16.21 -6.80
CA LYS A 15 19.08 -16.57 -8.15
C LYS A 15 18.27 -15.84 -9.21
N LYS A 16 16.95 -15.82 -9.07
CA LYS A 16 16.04 -15.14 -10.01
C LYS A 16 16.38 -13.65 -10.13
N LEU A 17 16.66 -12.95 -9.03
CA LEU A 17 17.03 -11.53 -9.04
C LEU A 17 18.25 -11.29 -9.93
N LEU A 18 19.30 -12.11 -9.79
CA LEU A 18 20.54 -12.00 -10.59
C LEU A 18 20.35 -12.46 -12.03
N ASP A 19 19.54 -13.49 -12.27
CA ASP A 19 19.24 -14.01 -13.61
C ASP A 19 18.49 -12.98 -14.46
N CYS A 20 17.54 -12.25 -13.86
CA CYS A 20 16.73 -11.27 -14.59
C CYS A 20 17.54 -10.07 -15.09
N ILE A 21 18.70 -9.79 -14.49
CA ILE A 21 19.64 -8.76 -14.96
C ILE A 21 20.83 -9.34 -15.72
N GLN A 22 20.81 -10.65 -16.00
CA GLN A 22 21.86 -11.36 -16.73
C GLN A 22 23.23 -11.26 -16.06
N TYR A 23 23.27 -11.25 -14.73
CA TYR A 23 24.51 -11.34 -13.98
C TYR A 23 24.99 -12.80 -13.94
N CYS A 24 25.47 -13.32 -15.07
CA CYS A 24 25.85 -14.73 -15.25
C CYS A 24 27.21 -14.95 -15.91
N GLU A 25 27.59 -14.15 -16.90
CA GLU A 25 28.85 -14.28 -17.66
C GLU A 25 29.43 -12.90 -18.01
N ASN A 26 30.75 -12.82 -18.19
CA ASN A 26 31.48 -11.58 -18.48
C ASN A 26 31.23 -10.48 -17.44
N ILE A 27 31.21 -10.88 -16.17
CA ILE A 27 30.91 -10.03 -15.00
C ILE A 27 32.15 -9.69 -14.18
N TYR A 28 33.30 -10.33 -14.44
CA TYR A 28 34.51 -10.20 -13.63
C TYR A 28 35.12 -8.79 -13.58
N ASP A 29 34.71 -7.87 -14.44
CA ASP A 29 35.14 -6.46 -14.47
C ASP A 29 34.02 -5.44 -14.15
N LYS A 30 32.81 -5.92 -13.82
CA LYS A 30 31.60 -5.11 -13.61
C LYS A 30 31.38 -4.80 -12.14
N ASN A 31 30.97 -3.57 -11.81
CA ASN A 31 30.63 -3.23 -10.43
C ASN A 31 29.19 -3.60 -10.10
N ILE A 32 29.01 -4.23 -8.94
CA ILE A 32 27.70 -4.62 -8.42
C ILE A 32 27.53 -4.17 -6.97
N LEU A 33 26.32 -3.72 -6.64
CA LEU A 33 25.92 -3.28 -5.30
C LEU A 33 24.69 -4.04 -4.80
N GLU A 34 24.79 -4.55 -3.57
CA GLU A 34 23.63 -4.91 -2.73
C GLU A 34 23.49 -3.90 -1.56
N ASN A 35 22.51 -3.03 -1.63
CA ASN A 35 22.42 -1.84 -0.77
C ASN A 35 21.63 -2.02 0.55
N SER A 36 21.21 -3.25 0.85
CA SER A 36 20.58 -3.63 2.11
C SER A 36 20.84 -5.11 2.37
N CYS A 37 22.13 -5.46 2.53
CA CYS A 37 22.58 -6.83 2.29
C CYS A 37 22.28 -7.83 3.41
N GLY A 38 21.81 -7.39 4.56
CA GLY A 38 21.49 -8.26 5.69
C GLY A 38 22.67 -9.14 6.06
N ASP A 39 22.42 -10.45 6.15
CA ASP A 39 23.44 -11.45 6.43
C ASP A 39 24.18 -11.96 5.17
N GLY A 40 23.96 -11.32 4.02
CA GLY A 40 24.71 -11.53 2.78
C GLY A 40 24.21 -12.68 1.90
N ASN A 41 22.92 -13.03 1.93
CA ASN A 41 22.37 -14.10 1.08
C ASN A 41 22.53 -13.80 -0.42
N ILE A 42 22.22 -12.58 -0.87
CA ILE A 42 22.39 -12.22 -2.29
C ILE A 42 23.87 -12.03 -2.62
N LEU A 43 24.63 -11.30 -1.79
CA LEU A 43 26.09 -11.17 -1.92
C LEU A 43 26.83 -12.52 -2.02
N ALA A 44 26.40 -13.56 -1.30
CA ALA A 44 27.02 -14.87 -1.40
C ALA A 44 26.92 -15.43 -2.83
N VAL A 45 25.74 -15.34 -3.46
CA VAL A 45 25.53 -15.80 -4.84
C VAL A 45 26.25 -14.91 -5.85
N ILE A 46 26.30 -13.59 -5.60
CA ILE A 46 27.12 -12.66 -6.41
C ILE A 46 28.59 -13.10 -6.40
N VAL A 47 29.15 -13.38 -5.22
CA VAL A 47 30.54 -13.80 -5.06
C VAL A 47 30.80 -15.15 -5.71
N GLU A 48 29.88 -16.12 -5.59
CA GLU A 48 29.98 -17.41 -6.28
C GLU A 48 30.08 -17.22 -7.80
N ARG A 49 29.10 -16.51 -8.39
CA ARG A 49 29.07 -16.26 -9.84
C ARG A 49 30.30 -15.51 -10.31
N TYR A 50 30.74 -14.49 -9.57
CA TYR A 50 31.97 -13.75 -9.89
C TYR A 50 33.20 -14.67 -9.90
N ILE A 51 33.36 -15.54 -8.91
CA ILE A 51 34.50 -16.48 -8.85
C ILE A 51 34.43 -17.49 -9.99
N ASP A 52 33.26 -18.01 -10.31
CA ASP A 52 33.05 -18.95 -11.42
C ASP A 52 33.39 -18.31 -12.77
N ASP A 53 32.83 -17.13 -13.06
CA ASP A 53 33.08 -16.38 -14.28
C ASP A 53 34.56 -16.00 -14.44
N ALA A 54 35.18 -15.50 -13.37
CA ALA A 54 36.60 -15.14 -13.40
C ALA A 54 37.51 -16.36 -13.62
N LYS A 55 37.19 -17.52 -13.03
CA LYS A 55 37.94 -18.77 -13.27
C LYS A 55 37.76 -19.27 -14.70
N ALA A 56 36.55 -19.18 -15.26
CA ALA A 56 36.27 -19.55 -16.64
C ALA A 56 37.11 -18.69 -17.63
N HIS A 57 37.38 -17.43 -17.27
CA HIS A 57 38.26 -16.52 -17.99
C HIS A 57 39.75 -16.68 -17.65
N GLY A 58 40.13 -17.71 -16.90
CA GLY A 58 41.53 -18.04 -16.61
C GLY A 58 42.20 -17.13 -15.57
N LEU A 59 41.45 -16.34 -14.78
CA LEU A 59 42.03 -15.49 -13.74
C LEU A 59 42.59 -16.34 -12.59
N SER A 60 43.77 -15.98 -12.12
CA SER A 60 44.37 -16.58 -10.92
C SER A 60 43.61 -16.17 -9.65
N ASN A 61 43.70 -16.96 -8.58
CA ASN A 61 43.09 -16.63 -7.28
C ASN A 61 43.53 -15.24 -6.75
N GLN A 62 44.73 -14.78 -7.11
CA GLN A 62 45.21 -13.45 -6.73
C GLN A 62 44.50 -12.34 -7.52
N GLN A 63 44.26 -12.54 -8.82
CA GLN A 63 43.46 -11.61 -9.63
C GLN A 63 42.01 -11.59 -9.16
N ILE A 64 41.41 -12.76 -8.89
CA ILE A 64 40.04 -12.86 -8.38
C ILE A 64 39.92 -12.13 -7.04
N LYS A 65 40.86 -12.33 -6.11
CA LYS A 65 40.89 -11.61 -4.82
C LYS A 65 40.86 -10.08 -5.01
N LYS A 66 41.69 -9.55 -5.92
CA LYS A 66 41.74 -8.13 -6.24
C LYS A 66 40.42 -7.64 -6.84
N GLY A 67 39.83 -8.46 -7.72
CA GLY A 67 38.55 -8.20 -8.35
C GLY A 67 37.38 -8.14 -7.36
N LEU A 68 37.24 -9.16 -6.51
CA LEU A 68 36.26 -9.18 -5.41
C LEU A 68 36.36 -7.93 -4.52
N SER A 69 37.60 -7.51 -4.21
CA SER A 69 37.88 -6.31 -3.40
C SER A 69 37.64 -4.98 -4.15
N LYS A 70 37.39 -5.02 -5.46
CA LYS A 70 37.22 -3.82 -6.30
C LYS A 70 35.80 -3.63 -6.81
N HIS A 71 35.10 -4.74 -7.08
CA HIS A 71 33.88 -4.76 -7.88
C HIS A 71 32.61 -5.10 -7.10
N ILE A 72 32.73 -5.71 -5.93
CA ILE A 72 31.58 -6.13 -5.12
C ILE A 72 31.40 -5.18 -3.93
N TYR A 73 30.22 -4.58 -3.86
CA TYR A 73 29.84 -3.62 -2.83
C TYR A 73 28.59 -4.07 -2.09
N GLY A 74 28.53 -3.73 -0.80
CA GLY A 74 27.31 -3.88 -0.05
C GLY A 74 27.18 -2.89 1.10
N VAL A 75 25.95 -2.63 1.49
CA VAL A 75 25.64 -1.73 2.60
C VAL A 75 24.66 -2.43 3.52
N GLU A 76 24.97 -2.44 4.81
CA GLU A 76 24.08 -2.97 5.85
C GLU A 76 24.10 -2.04 7.05
N ILE A 77 22.93 -1.60 7.50
CA ILE A 77 22.82 -0.66 8.62
C ILE A 77 22.94 -1.37 9.97
N ASP A 78 22.58 -2.66 10.07
CA ASP A 78 22.65 -3.46 11.29
C ASP A 78 24.06 -4.05 11.52
N PRO A 79 24.75 -3.67 12.61
CA PRO A 79 26.12 -4.14 12.86
C PRO A 79 26.24 -5.66 13.07
N GLU A 80 25.19 -6.33 13.54
CA GLU A 80 25.20 -7.78 13.74
C GLU A 80 25.08 -8.51 12.40
N GLN A 81 24.14 -8.09 11.56
CA GLN A 81 23.96 -8.66 10.22
C GLN A 81 25.17 -8.39 9.32
N TYR A 82 25.73 -7.19 9.38
CA TYR A 82 26.98 -6.83 8.72
C TYR A 82 28.13 -7.80 9.07
N LYS A 83 28.32 -8.11 10.36
CA LYS A 83 29.35 -9.07 10.81
C LYS A 83 29.09 -10.48 10.29
N LYS A 84 27.83 -10.95 10.31
CA LYS A 84 27.43 -12.25 9.77
C LYS A 84 27.69 -12.33 8.26
N CYS A 85 27.37 -11.27 7.52
CA CYS A 85 27.66 -11.14 6.10
C CYS A 85 29.17 -11.33 5.84
N LEU A 86 30.03 -10.57 6.52
CA LEU A 86 31.49 -10.71 6.34
C LEU A 86 32.00 -12.12 6.66
N GLN A 87 31.49 -12.76 7.71
CA GLN A 87 31.86 -14.14 8.06
C GLN A 87 31.44 -15.14 6.97
N LYS A 88 30.23 -14.97 6.43
CA LYS A 88 29.68 -15.79 5.33
C LYS A 88 30.55 -15.65 4.08
N LEU A 89 30.84 -14.42 3.64
CA LEU A 89 31.65 -14.15 2.46
C LEU A 89 33.10 -14.63 2.60
N ASN A 90 33.72 -14.44 3.76
CA ASN A 90 35.06 -14.96 4.03
C ASN A 90 35.11 -16.48 3.98
N SER A 91 34.12 -17.15 4.59
CA SER A 91 34.02 -18.61 4.59
C SER A 91 33.83 -19.15 3.17
N LEU A 92 32.97 -18.49 2.39
CA LEU A 92 32.73 -18.81 0.99
C LEU A 92 34.01 -18.68 0.15
N ALA A 93 34.67 -17.51 0.18
CA ALA A 93 35.90 -17.28 -0.56
C ALA A 93 37.01 -18.28 -0.17
N LYS A 94 37.15 -18.57 1.13
CA LYS A 94 38.13 -19.55 1.63
C LYS A 94 37.89 -20.95 1.07
N LYS A 95 36.63 -21.42 1.03
CA LYS A 95 36.26 -22.71 0.41
C LYS A 95 36.65 -22.77 -1.07
N ARG A 96 36.73 -21.63 -1.74
CA ARG A 96 37.10 -21.49 -3.16
C ARG A 96 38.61 -21.28 -3.39
N GLY A 97 39.42 -21.33 -2.31
CA GLY A 97 40.87 -21.16 -2.34
C GLY A 97 41.36 -19.71 -2.28
N ILE A 98 40.48 -18.76 -1.91
CA ILE A 98 40.77 -17.32 -1.92
C ILE A 98 40.71 -16.79 -0.50
N ASN A 99 41.84 -16.30 0.02
CA ASN A 99 41.97 -15.86 1.41
C ASN A 99 42.22 -14.36 1.55
N GLY A 100 41.66 -13.76 2.60
CA GLY A 100 41.92 -12.38 3.01
C GLY A 100 41.46 -11.35 1.99
N VAL A 101 40.28 -11.54 1.40
CA VAL A 101 39.61 -10.55 0.55
C VAL A 101 39.30 -9.31 1.38
N ARG A 102 39.57 -8.11 0.84
CA ARG A 102 39.20 -6.85 1.48
C ARG A 102 37.87 -6.41 0.87
N TRP A 103 36.77 -6.76 1.52
CA TRP A 103 35.44 -6.49 1.01
C TRP A 103 35.08 -5.00 1.08
N ASN A 104 34.35 -4.49 0.08
CA ASN A 104 33.70 -3.17 0.15
C ASN A 104 32.26 -3.30 0.69
N ILE A 105 32.10 -4.05 1.77
CA ILE A 105 30.84 -4.05 2.53
C ILE A 105 31.01 -3.04 3.65
N VAL A 106 30.07 -2.11 3.80
CA VAL A 106 30.11 -1.05 4.81
C VAL A 106 28.93 -1.15 5.76
N ASN A 107 29.16 -0.80 7.03
CA ASN A 107 28.12 -0.75 8.05
C ASN A 107 27.57 0.66 8.21
N GLU A 108 26.73 1.09 7.25
CA GLU A 108 26.25 2.47 7.12
C GLU A 108 24.75 2.48 6.76
N ASP A 109 24.10 3.63 6.92
CA ASP A 109 22.77 3.85 6.35
C ASP A 109 22.91 4.07 4.84
N TYR A 110 22.35 3.15 4.03
CA TYR A 110 22.41 3.27 2.58
C TYR A 110 21.92 4.62 2.12
N LEU A 111 20.83 5.19 2.63
CA LEU A 111 20.32 6.46 2.10
C LEU A 111 21.23 7.65 2.39
N LYS A 112 22.14 7.54 3.36
CA LYS A 112 23.10 8.58 3.78
C LYS A 112 24.54 8.29 3.35
N TRP A 113 24.85 7.06 2.97
CA TRP A 113 26.17 6.66 2.50
C TRP A 113 26.55 7.44 1.24
N GLU A 114 27.80 7.85 1.09
CA GLU A 114 28.28 8.54 -0.12
C GLU A 114 29.29 7.65 -0.85
N CYS A 115 29.12 7.54 -2.17
CA CYS A 115 29.99 6.77 -3.03
C CYS A 115 30.00 7.40 -4.43
N ASP A 116 31.18 7.81 -4.90
CA ASP A 116 31.32 8.46 -6.21
C ASP A 116 31.25 7.46 -7.38
N ARG A 117 31.08 6.17 -7.10
CA ARG A 117 31.00 5.14 -8.14
C ARG A 117 29.58 4.93 -8.63
N LYS A 118 29.45 4.73 -9.94
CA LYS A 118 28.27 4.15 -10.57
C LYS A 118 28.41 2.63 -10.66
N PHE A 119 27.26 1.96 -10.74
CA PHE A 119 27.19 0.51 -10.78
C PHE A 119 26.50 0.03 -12.05
N GLU A 120 27.10 -0.95 -12.71
CA GLU A 120 26.50 -1.67 -13.83
C GLU A 120 25.36 -2.58 -13.36
N PHE A 121 25.43 -3.05 -12.11
CA PHE A 121 24.38 -3.86 -11.51
C PHE A 121 24.01 -3.40 -10.09
N ILE A 122 22.72 -3.30 -9.81
CA ILE A 122 22.21 -3.13 -8.45
C ILE A 122 21.13 -4.17 -8.18
N VAL A 123 21.25 -4.90 -7.09
CA VAL A 123 20.29 -5.93 -6.71
C VAL A 123 19.96 -5.82 -5.24
N GLY A 124 18.73 -6.11 -4.86
CA GLY A 124 18.40 -6.06 -3.44
C GLY A 124 16.95 -6.36 -3.10
N ASN A 125 16.75 -6.46 -1.79
CA ASN A 125 15.44 -6.51 -1.15
C ASN A 125 15.40 -5.34 -0.14
N PRO A 126 15.01 -4.13 -0.58
CA PRO A 126 14.98 -2.96 0.30
C PRO A 126 14.02 -3.17 1.48
N PRO A 127 14.22 -2.46 2.59
CA PRO A 127 13.38 -2.60 3.78
C PRO A 127 11.92 -2.18 3.55
N TYR A 128 10.96 -3.02 3.96
CA TYR A 128 9.51 -2.77 3.83
C TYR A 128 8.96 -2.06 5.08
N ILE A 129 9.36 -0.80 5.25
CA ILE A 129 8.96 0.03 6.39
C ILE A 129 7.93 1.05 5.91
N THR A 130 6.77 1.06 6.55
CA THR A 130 5.71 2.02 6.24
C THR A 130 6.03 3.39 6.82
N TYR A 131 5.41 4.44 6.28
CA TYR A 131 5.57 5.80 6.81
C TYR A 131 5.40 5.89 8.34
N GLN A 132 4.42 5.17 8.90
CA GLN A 132 4.08 5.23 10.33
C GLN A 132 5.16 4.61 11.23
N GLU A 133 5.95 3.68 10.70
CA GLU A 133 7.01 2.97 11.42
C GLU A 133 8.35 3.71 11.38
N LEU A 134 8.52 4.65 10.44
CA LEU A 134 9.68 5.53 10.40
C LEU A 134 9.65 6.55 11.54
N ASP A 135 10.79 6.80 12.17
CA ASP A 135 10.97 7.92 13.08
C ASP A 135 10.90 9.28 12.36
N GLU A 136 10.68 10.36 13.11
CA GLU A 136 10.49 11.70 12.54
C GLU A 136 11.74 12.22 11.82
N GLU A 137 12.94 11.92 12.34
CA GLU A 137 14.20 12.37 11.75
C GLU A 137 14.40 11.78 10.35
N ASN A 138 14.20 10.47 10.19
CA ASN A 138 14.32 9.79 8.92
C ASN A 138 13.19 10.20 7.95
N ARG A 139 11.97 10.45 8.43
CA ARG A 139 10.89 11.01 7.58
C ARG A 139 11.30 12.36 7.00
N ASP A 140 11.83 13.25 7.82
CA ASP A 140 12.24 14.58 7.39
C ASP A 140 13.43 14.55 6.45
N TYR A 141 14.42 13.70 6.72
CA TYR A 141 15.56 13.48 5.83
C TYR A 141 15.09 13.01 4.46
N VAL A 142 14.27 11.94 4.42
CA VAL A 142 13.82 11.34 3.16
C VAL A 142 12.97 12.31 2.35
N ARG A 143 12.08 13.07 3.00
CA ARG A 143 11.27 14.12 2.34
C ARG A 143 12.11 15.20 1.67
N LYS A 144 13.21 15.60 2.31
CA LYS A 144 14.09 16.66 1.81
C LYS A 144 15.00 16.17 0.69
N LYS A 145 15.46 14.92 0.76
CA LYS A 145 16.47 14.38 -0.14
C LYS A 145 15.90 13.72 -1.41
N PHE A 146 14.73 13.08 -1.32
CA PHE A 146 14.18 12.23 -2.39
C PHE A 146 12.87 12.79 -2.95
N SER A 147 12.86 13.04 -4.25
CA SER A 147 11.75 13.68 -4.95
C SER A 147 10.48 12.82 -4.95
N THR A 148 10.64 11.50 -4.95
CA THR A 148 9.55 10.52 -4.92
C THR A 148 8.86 10.47 -3.55
N CYS A 149 9.51 10.98 -2.50
CA CYS A 149 9.04 10.97 -1.12
C CYS A 149 8.62 12.34 -0.58
N GLU A 150 8.59 13.39 -1.42
CA GLU A 150 8.31 14.77 -0.98
C GLU A 150 6.97 14.91 -0.22
N LYS A 151 5.92 14.20 -0.65
CA LYS A 151 4.53 14.38 -0.16
C LYS A 151 3.86 13.06 0.21
N GLY A 152 2.91 13.12 1.15
CA GLY A 152 2.08 11.98 1.53
C GLY A 152 2.77 10.97 2.44
N LYS A 153 2.19 9.76 2.57
CA LYS A 153 2.68 8.68 3.43
C LYS A 153 3.36 7.61 2.58
N PHE A 154 4.54 7.93 2.05
CA PHE A 154 5.35 7.02 1.23
C PHE A 154 5.92 5.86 2.06
N ASP A 155 6.25 4.75 1.39
CA ASP A 155 6.98 3.65 2.03
C ASP A 155 8.49 3.90 1.88
N TYR A 156 9.27 3.45 2.89
CA TYR A 156 10.71 3.75 2.96
C TYR A 156 11.51 3.22 1.77
N CYS A 157 11.08 2.09 1.19
CA CYS A 157 11.71 1.51 0.01
C CYS A 157 11.68 2.42 -1.23
N TYR A 158 10.83 3.47 -1.27
CA TYR A 158 10.77 4.36 -2.43
C TYR A 158 12.06 5.16 -2.58
N ALA A 159 12.62 5.62 -1.46
CA ALA A 159 13.91 6.30 -1.42
C ALA A 159 15.06 5.37 -1.81
N PHE A 160 14.99 4.10 -1.43
CA PHE A 160 15.97 3.08 -1.85
C PHE A 160 15.94 2.90 -3.37
N ILE A 161 14.75 2.81 -3.96
CA ILE A 161 14.59 2.65 -5.41
C ILE A 161 15.10 3.90 -6.16
N GLU A 162 14.68 5.11 -5.75
CA GLU A 162 15.15 6.37 -6.37
C GLU A 162 16.68 6.46 -6.34
N ARG A 163 17.27 6.26 -5.17
CA ARG A 163 18.72 6.32 -4.97
C ARG A 163 19.47 5.25 -5.77
N SER A 164 18.94 4.04 -5.85
CA SER A 164 19.57 2.95 -6.61
C SER A 164 19.53 3.24 -8.11
N VAL A 165 18.40 3.72 -8.64
CA VAL A 165 18.33 4.18 -10.03
C VAL A 165 19.35 5.30 -10.27
N ASP A 166 19.48 6.27 -9.37
CA ASP A 166 20.52 7.31 -9.49
C ASP A 166 21.95 6.75 -9.48
N SER A 167 22.19 5.68 -8.73
CA SER A 167 23.50 5.05 -8.57
C SER A 167 23.91 4.16 -9.75
N LEU A 168 22.98 3.80 -10.65
CA LEU A 168 23.29 3.01 -11.85
C LEU A 168 24.14 3.79 -12.87
N SER A 169 25.02 3.09 -13.60
CA SER A 169 25.66 3.57 -14.83
C SER A 169 24.62 3.78 -15.94
N ASP A 170 24.97 4.47 -17.02
CA ASP A 170 24.04 4.78 -18.12
C ASP A 170 23.51 3.52 -18.84
N ASP A 171 24.26 2.42 -18.79
CA ASP A 171 23.90 1.09 -19.29
C ASP A 171 23.53 0.10 -18.18
N GLY A 172 23.42 0.58 -16.94
CA GLY A 172 23.24 -0.23 -15.76
C GLY A 172 21.84 -0.84 -15.63
N LYS A 173 21.80 -2.00 -14.99
CA LYS A 173 20.58 -2.76 -14.71
C LYS A 173 20.34 -2.92 -13.21
N MET A 174 19.08 -2.89 -12.79
CA MET A 174 18.68 -3.13 -11.41
C MET A 174 17.56 -4.16 -11.31
N SER A 175 17.65 -5.03 -10.31
CA SER A 175 16.64 -6.06 -10.00
C SER A 175 16.28 -6.03 -8.53
N TYR A 176 15.03 -5.70 -8.21
CA TYR A 176 14.60 -5.44 -6.84
C TYR A 176 13.37 -6.24 -6.46
N LEU A 177 13.40 -6.87 -5.28
CA LEU A 177 12.20 -7.42 -4.67
C LEU A 177 11.45 -6.32 -3.93
N ILE A 178 10.23 -5.99 -4.35
CA ILE A 178 9.44 -4.87 -3.82
C ILE A 178 8.01 -5.30 -3.43
N PRO A 179 7.33 -4.56 -2.54
CA PRO A 179 5.90 -4.76 -2.31
C PRO A 179 5.09 -4.45 -3.57
N SER A 180 4.19 -5.35 -3.97
CA SER A 180 3.29 -5.17 -5.14
C SER A 180 2.34 -3.97 -5.00
N SER A 181 2.06 -3.54 -3.77
CA SER A 181 1.25 -2.36 -3.46
C SER A 181 1.79 -1.08 -4.12
N ILE A 182 3.09 -1.03 -4.42
CA ILE A 182 3.75 0.08 -5.13
C ILE A 182 3.09 0.36 -6.48
N PHE A 183 2.49 -0.63 -7.15
CA PHE A 183 1.86 -0.41 -8.46
C PHE A 183 0.57 0.39 -8.40
N LYS A 184 -0.11 0.40 -7.24
CA LYS A 184 -1.51 0.85 -7.11
C LYS A 184 -1.71 1.92 -6.03
N THR A 185 -0.80 2.06 -5.06
CA THR A 185 -0.92 3.05 -3.98
C THR A 185 -0.79 4.49 -4.47
N VAL A 186 -1.60 5.41 -3.93
CA VAL A 186 -1.58 6.83 -4.31
C VAL A 186 -0.23 7.49 -4.02
N PHE A 187 0.44 7.09 -2.93
CA PHE A 187 1.73 7.67 -2.54
C PHE A 187 2.90 7.19 -3.41
N GLY A 188 2.72 6.11 -4.16
CA GLY A 188 3.75 5.60 -5.08
C GLY A 188 3.71 6.25 -6.47
N GLN A 189 2.79 7.18 -6.74
CA GLN A 189 2.61 7.76 -8.08
C GLN A 189 3.87 8.45 -8.59
N LYS A 190 4.55 9.22 -7.73
CA LYS A 190 5.80 9.89 -8.11
C LYS A 190 6.90 8.88 -8.43
N LEU A 191 7.07 7.86 -7.60
CA LEU A 191 8.04 6.79 -7.83
C LEU A 191 7.76 6.06 -9.15
N ARG A 192 6.50 5.68 -9.39
CA ARG A 192 6.09 5.06 -10.66
C ARG A 192 6.45 5.94 -11.85
N SER A 193 6.14 7.24 -11.78
CA SER A 193 6.47 8.19 -12.86
C SER A 193 7.98 8.32 -13.06
N TYR A 194 8.75 8.27 -11.97
CA TYR A 194 10.20 8.38 -11.97
C TYR A 194 10.89 7.17 -12.63
N ILE A 195 10.47 5.95 -12.30
CA ILE A 195 11.11 4.73 -12.81
C ILE A 195 10.56 4.27 -14.17
N LYS A 196 9.37 4.75 -14.56
CA LYS A 196 8.68 4.37 -15.80
C LYS A 196 9.56 4.41 -17.06
N PRO A 197 10.42 5.42 -17.29
CA PRO A 197 11.27 5.47 -18.49
C PRO A 197 12.31 4.34 -18.57
N TYR A 198 12.61 3.70 -17.44
CA TYR A 198 13.65 2.69 -17.34
C TYR A 198 13.09 1.28 -17.09
N LEU A 199 11.76 1.14 -17.06
CA LEU A 199 11.09 -0.10 -16.68
C LEU A 199 11.16 -1.13 -17.81
N GLN A 200 11.85 -2.25 -17.58
CA GLN A 200 11.98 -3.33 -18.56
C GLN A 200 11.00 -4.47 -18.29
N GLU A 201 10.99 -4.99 -17.05
CA GLU A 201 10.21 -6.19 -16.70
C GLU A 201 9.66 -6.11 -15.28
N ILE A 202 8.53 -6.79 -15.06
CA ILE A 202 7.95 -7.04 -13.74
C ILE A 202 7.60 -8.53 -13.65
N TYR A 203 8.07 -9.18 -12.59
CA TYR A 203 7.67 -10.54 -12.21
C TYR A 203 6.80 -10.45 -10.95
N ASP A 204 5.49 -10.66 -11.10
CA ASP A 204 4.53 -10.48 -10.03
C ASP A 204 4.18 -11.80 -9.35
N TYR A 205 4.46 -11.87 -8.04
CA TYR A 205 4.21 -13.03 -7.20
C TYR A 205 3.01 -12.84 -6.28
N THR A 206 2.18 -11.82 -6.52
CA THR A 206 1.07 -11.45 -5.63
C THR A 206 0.06 -12.59 -5.43
N GLN A 207 -0.16 -13.41 -6.45
CA GLN A 207 -1.08 -14.55 -6.40
C GLN A 207 -0.36 -15.90 -6.24
N ASP A 208 0.98 -15.89 -6.16
CA ASP A 208 1.76 -17.11 -6.05
C ASP A 208 1.65 -17.69 -4.62
N LYS A 209 1.36 -19.00 -4.56
CA LYS A 209 1.23 -19.78 -3.31
C LYS A 209 2.58 -20.08 -2.66
N MET A 210 3.68 -19.97 -3.42
CA MET A 210 5.05 -20.11 -2.89
C MET A 210 5.39 -19.03 -1.83
N PHE A 211 4.52 -18.03 -1.65
CA PHE A 211 4.60 -16.96 -0.67
C PHE A 211 3.54 -17.01 0.44
N ASP A 212 2.82 -18.13 0.65
CA ASP A 212 1.77 -18.17 1.69
C ASP A 212 2.31 -17.94 3.12
N ASP A 213 3.61 -18.15 3.36
CA ASP A 213 4.28 -17.82 4.63
C ASP A 213 4.70 -16.34 4.76
N ALA A 214 4.72 -15.57 3.66
CA ALA A 214 5.12 -14.17 3.66
C ALA A 214 3.92 -13.24 3.85
N LEU A 215 3.99 -12.37 4.87
CA LEU A 215 2.94 -11.39 5.18
C LEU A 215 2.71 -10.35 4.06
N VAL A 216 3.69 -10.13 3.18
CA VAL A 216 3.66 -9.07 2.16
C VAL A 216 3.77 -9.66 0.75
N LYS A 217 2.74 -9.39 -0.07
CA LYS A 217 2.74 -9.74 -1.49
C LYS A 217 3.78 -8.92 -2.24
N SER A 218 4.66 -9.60 -2.97
CA SER A 218 5.87 -9.01 -3.54
C SER A 218 5.97 -9.21 -5.05
N ALA A 219 6.78 -8.39 -5.71
CA ALA A 219 7.11 -8.48 -7.12
C ALA A 219 8.60 -8.20 -7.30
N ILE A 220 9.21 -8.77 -8.34
CA ILE A 220 10.54 -8.34 -8.80
C ILE A 220 10.37 -7.30 -9.90
N ILE A 221 11.00 -6.14 -9.74
CA ILE A 221 11.06 -5.09 -10.75
C ILE A 221 12.44 -5.03 -11.39
N ILE A 222 12.47 -4.97 -12.72
CA ILE A 222 13.70 -4.85 -13.51
C ILE A 222 13.74 -3.46 -14.15
N ILE A 223 14.79 -2.74 -13.81
CA ILE A 223 15.12 -1.43 -14.37
C ILE A 223 16.36 -1.57 -15.25
N ASN A 224 16.33 -0.97 -16.44
CA ASN A 224 17.46 -0.91 -17.36
C ASN A 224 17.58 0.51 -17.92
N LYS A 225 18.70 1.20 -17.63
CA LYS A 225 18.91 2.57 -18.09
C LYS A 225 19.16 2.71 -19.60
N SER A 226 19.54 1.61 -20.26
CA SER A 226 19.75 1.58 -21.71
C SER A 226 18.48 1.29 -22.51
N ILE A 227 17.32 1.09 -21.87
CA ILE A 227 16.08 0.82 -22.59
C ILE A 227 15.64 2.05 -23.40
N THR A 228 15.22 1.83 -24.63
CA THR A 228 14.86 2.90 -25.59
C THR A 228 13.45 2.77 -26.16
N ASN A 229 12.81 1.61 -25.97
CA ASN A 229 11.43 1.38 -26.38
C ASN A 229 10.48 1.63 -25.22
N ASN A 230 9.24 2.01 -25.54
CA ASN A 230 8.19 2.21 -24.55
C ASN A 230 7.45 0.89 -24.26
N GLU A 231 8.13 -0.26 -24.32
CA GLU A 231 7.51 -1.56 -24.09
C GLU A 231 8.16 -2.26 -22.89
N MET A 232 7.34 -2.76 -21.98
CA MET A 232 7.77 -3.60 -20.86
C MET A 232 7.06 -4.96 -20.90
N ILE A 233 7.65 -5.95 -20.24
CA ILE A 233 7.06 -7.28 -20.09
C ILE A 233 6.60 -7.49 -18.65
N TYR A 234 5.34 -7.84 -18.47
CA TYR A 234 4.78 -8.26 -17.20
C TYR A 234 4.59 -9.78 -17.19
N TYR A 235 5.11 -10.44 -16.15
CA TYR A 235 4.95 -11.87 -15.91
C TYR A 235 4.07 -12.07 -14.68
N ASP A 236 2.93 -12.75 -14.87
CA ASP A 236 2.11 -13.27 -13.79
C ASP A 236 2.65 -14.64 -13.40
N MET A 237 3.35 -14.70 -12.27
CA MET A 237 4.03 -15.93 -11.84
C MET A 237 3.06 -17.00 -11.32
N ALA A 238 1.85 -16.60 -10.92
CA ALA A 238 0.85 -17.53 -10.41
C ALA A 238 0.10 -18.24 -11.54
N ASN A 239 -0.19 -17.50 -12.62
CA ASN A 239 -0.92 -18.00 -13.77
C ASN A 239 -0.02 -18.43 -14.95
N GLU A 240 1.30 -18.30 -14.79
CA GLU A 240 2.30 -18.56 -15.84
C GLU A 240 2.03 -17.78 -17.14
N ASP A 241 1.51 -16.56 -17.01
CA ASP A 241 1.12 -15.71 -18.14
C ASP A 241 2.12 -14.57 -18.35
N LYS A 242 2.17 -14.05 -19.58
CA LYS A 242 2.99 -12.89 -19.94
C LYS A 242 2.20 -11.87 -20.77
N ILE A 243 2.44 -10.60 -20.49
CA ILE A 243 1.76 -9.47 -21.13
C ILE A 243 2.81 -8.45 -21.57
N TYR A 244 2.73 -8.02 -22.83
CA TYR A 244 3.49 -6.90 -23.37
C TYR A 244 2.69 -5.62 -23.16
N ILE A 245 3.29 -4.63 -22.52
CA ILE A 245 2.61 -3.41 -22.12
C ILE A 245 3.39 -2.22 -22.66
N ASN A 246 2.71 -1.39 -23.44
CA ASN A 246 3.23 -0.07 -23.74
C ASN A 246 3.23 0.75 -22.44
N THR A 247 4.41 1.17 -21.97
CA THR A 247 4.58 1.91 -20.73
C THR A 247 3.78 3.20 -20.75
N GLU A 248 3.55 3.84 -21.90
CA GLU A 248 2.69 5.04 -22.02
C GLU A 248 1.27 4.82 -21.47
N ASN A 249 0.73 3.60 -21.60
CA ASN A 249 -0.58 3.22 -21.05
C ASN A 249 -0.57 3.10 -19.52
N LEU A 250 0.60 3.00 -18.89
CA LEU A 250 0.74 3.03 -17.44
C LEU A 250 0.58 4.46 -16.94
N THR A 251 -0.62 4.76 -16.41
CA THR A 251 -0.96 6.08 -15.91
C THR A 251 -0.68 6.21 -14.40
N ASN A 252 -1.63 6.73 -13.64
CA ASN A 252 -1.47 6.97 -12.21
C ASN A 252 -1.38 5.68 -11.41
N LYS A 253 -2.13 4.65 -11.79
CA LYS A 253 -2.05 3.30 -11.24
C LYS A 253 -1.66 2.35 -12.37
N TRP A 254 -0.87 1.34 -12.05
CA TRP A 254 -0.45 0.34 -13.01
C TRP A 254 -1.34 -0.89 -12.87
N PHE A 255 -1.97 -1.25 -13.98
CA PHE A 255 -2.81 -2.43 -14.11
C PHE A 255 -2.21 -3.30 -15.20
N PHE A 256 -2.06 -4.58 -14.91
CA PHE A 256 -1.41 -5.53 -15.81
C PHE A 256 -2.48 -6.47 -16.35
N THR A 257 -3.22 -6.01 -17.35
CA THR A 257 -4.37 -6.73 -17.90
C THR A 257 -4.27 -6.80 -19.42
N LYS A 258 -4.77 -7.91 -19.98
CA LYS A 258 -4.98 -8.02 -21.44
C LYS A 258 -6.24 -7.22 -21.78
N ASN A 259 -6.06 -6.07 -22.44
CA ASN A 259 -7.10 -5.21 -23.06
C ASN A 259 -8.55 -5.65 -22.76
N ASN A 260 -9.08 -5.32 -21.57
CA ASN A 260 -10.53 -5.27 -21.43
C ASN A 260 -10.96 -4.03 -22.20
N ILE A 261 -11.73 -4.18 -23.28
CA ILE A 261 -12.40 -3.05 -23.92
C ILE A 261 -13.29 -2.46 -22.82
N PRO A 262 -12.93 -1.32 -22.22
CA PRO A 262 -13.70 -0.80 -21.12
C PRO A 262 -15.07 -0.41 -21.69
N GLY A 263 -16.12 -0.52 -20.90
CA GLY A 263 -17.37 0.15 -21.23
C GLY A 263 -17.16 1.61 -21.63
N THR A 264 -18.11 2.20 -22.34
CA THR A 264 -17.96 3.60 -22.78
C THR A 264 -18.35 4.59 -21.70
N ARG A 265 -19.01 4.12 -20.63
CA ARG A 265 -19.64 4.97 -19.61
C ARG A 265 -18.90 4.83 -18.29
N ARG A 266 -18.29 5.92 -17.82
CA ARG A 266 -17.63 5.97 -16.52
C ARG A 266 -18.67 6.08 -15.40
N PHE A 267 -18.61 5.20 -14.40
CA PHE A 267 -19.55 5.14 -13.28
C PHE A 267 -19.64 6.48 -12.52
N GLY A 268 -18.47 7.10 -12.31
CA GLY A 268 -18.33 8.39 -11.65
C GLY A 268 -18.95 9.56 -12.40
N ASP A 269 -19.40 9.40 -13.65
CA ASP A 269 -20.13 10.45 -14.39
C ASP A 269 -21.60 10.51 -13.96
N TYR A 270 -22.15 9.42 -13.43
CA TYR A 270 -23.55 9.30 -13.03
C TYR A 270 -23.74 9.25 -11.51
N PHE A 271 -22.75 8.72 -10.79
CA PHE A 271 -22.82 8.50 -9.36
C PHE A 271 -21.64 9.16 -8.65
N GLN A 272 -21.91 9.73 -7.48
CA GLN A 272 -20.87 10.14 -6.54
C GLN A 272 -20.57 8.96 -5.62
N VAL A 273 -19.28 8.63 -5.45
CA VAL A 273 -18.83 7.62 -4.49
C VAL A 273 -17.98 8.32 -3.43
N ALA A 274 -18.34 8.14 -2.16
CA ALA A 274 -17.61 8.79 -1.07
C ALA A 274 -17.50 7.90 0.15
N HIS A 275 -16.46 8.12 0.95
CA HIS A 275 -16.37 7.50 2.26
C HIS A 275 -17.49 7.99 3.17
N VAL A 276 -17.96 7.08 4.03
CA VAL A 276 -19.02 7.35 5.00
C VAL A 276 -18.51 8.18 6.19
N VAL A 277 -19.34 8.45 7.21
CA VAL A 277 -18.90 9.27 8.34
C VAL A 277 -17.76 8.59 9.11
N ALA A 278 -16.83 9.39 9.63
CA ALA A 278 -15.81 8.93 10.55
C ALA A 278 -16.02 9.61 11.90
N THR A 279 -16.50 8.85 12.88
CA THR A 279 -16.72 9.32 14.25
C THR A 279 -15.39 9.61 14.96
N LEU A 280 -14.34 8.86 14.58
CA LEU A 280 -13.04 8.74 15.26
C LEU A 280 -13.11 8.20 16.71
N LEU A 281 -14.29 7.72 17.16
CA LEU A 281 -14.46 7.00 18.41
C LEU A 281 -15.75 6.16 18.37
N ASN A 282 -15.77 5.09 17.57
CA ASN A 282 -17.00 4.31 17.34
C ASN A 282 -17.63 3.77 18.63
N GLU A 283 -16.82 3.46 19.65
CA GLU A 283 -17.31 2.96 20.94
C GLU A 283 -18.22 3.96 21.68
N ALA A 284 -18.00 5.26 21.49
CA ALA A 284 -18.83 6.31 22.09
C ALA A 284 -20.10 6.62 21.30
N TYR A 285 -20.11 6.36 19.98
CA TYR A 285 -21.21 6.78 19.11
C TYR A 285 -22.10 5.63 18.63
N VAL A 286 -21.56 4.42 18.51
CA VAL A 286 -22.29 3.26 17.97
C VAL A 286 -22.91 2.46 19.12
N LEU A 287 -24.24 2.48 19.15
CA LEU A 287 -25.07 1.80 20.13
C LEU A 287 -25.46 0.43 19.59
N LYS A 288 -24.98 -0.64 20.20
CA LYS A 288 -25.38 -2.00 19.83
C LYS A 288 -26.77 -2.27 20.38
N GLU A 289 -27.71 -2.66 19.52
CA GLU A 289 -29.12 -2.82 19.91
C GLU A 289 -29.29 -3.89 21.00
N GLU A 290 -28.45 -4.92 21.01
CA GLU A 290 -28.39 -5.96 22.06
C GLU A 290 -28.07 -5.42 23.47
N ASN A 291 -27.41 -4.26 23.57
CA ASN A 291 -27.03 -3.62 24.82
C ASN A 291 -27.94 -2.43 25.19
N CYS A 292 -29.02 -2.22 24.43
CA CYS A 292 -29.89 -1.06 24.56
C CYS A 292 -31.35 -1.47 24.68
N GLN A 293 -32.04 -0.93 25.68
CA GLN A 293 -33.48 -1.08 25.82
C GLN A 293 -34.19 0.12 25.18
N ASP A 294 -35.20 -0.16 24.36
CA ASP A 294 -36.09 0.88 23.83
C ASP A 294 -37.15 1.22 24.88
N ILE A 295 -37.13 2.46 25.41
CA ILE A 295 -38.01 2.91 26.48
C ILE A 295 -38.58 4.30 26.13
N ASN A 296 -39.83 4.33 25.67
CA ASN A 296 -40.56 5.56 25.33
C ASN A 296 -39.77 6.47 24.38
N GLU A 297 -39.34 7.65 24.84
CA GLU A 297 -38.57 8.65 24.08
C GLU A 297 -37.05 8.43 24.15
N PHE A 298 -36.59 7.35 24.79
CA PHE A 298 -35.18 7.09 25.07
C PHE A 298 -34.73 5.70 24.61
N TYR A 299 -33.44 5.58 24.34
CA TYR A 299 -32.71 4.32 24.39
C TYR A 299 -31.93 4.27 25.70
N CYS A 300 -32.12 3.22 26.49
CA CYS A 300 -31.33 2.98 27.69
C CYS A 300 -30.16 2.06 27.35
N CYS A 301 -28.96 2.61 27.20
CA CYS A 301 -27.75 1.88 26.84
C CYS A 301 -26.74 2.02 27.99
N ASN A 302 -26.15 0.91 28.45
CA ASN A 302 -25.20 0.89 29.57
C ASN A 302 -25.72 1.63 30.83
N GLY A 303 -27.01 1.48 31.14
CA GLY A 303 -27.65 2.14 32.29
C GLY A 303 -27.94 3.64 32.12
N LYS A 304 -27.63 4.24 30.96
CA LYS A 304 -27.89 5.66 30.68
C LYS A 304 -28.98 5.84 29.63
N LYS A 305 -29.86 6.81 29.87
CA LYS A 305 -30.94 7.18 28.93
C LYS A 305 -30.38 8.16 27.89
N ILE A 306 -30.62 7.85 26.61
CA ILE A 306 -30.20 8.64 25.46
C ILE A 306 -31.45 9.00 24.66
N GLU A 307 -31.66 10.27 24.35
CA GLU A 307 -32.84 10.74 23.63
C GLU A 307 -32.91 10.14 22.22
N LYS A 308 -34.03 9.50 21.85
CA LYS A 308 -34.21 8.92 20.50
C LYS A 308 -34.03 9.94 19.38
N LYS A 309 -34.33 11.21 19.65
CA LYS A 309 -34.25 12.31 18.67
C LYS A 309 -32.82 12.55 18.15
N VAL A 310 -31.79 12.30 18.97
CA VAL A 310 -30.37 12.41 18.54
C VAL A 310 -29.85 11.10 17.95
N VAL A 311 -30.61 10.01 17.99
CA VAL A 311 -30.19 8.70 17.49
C VAL A 311 -30.71 8.46 16.07
N ARG A 312 -29.92 7.75 15.26
CA ARG A 312 -30.29 7.32 13.90
C ARG A 312 -30.02 5.83 13.71
N GLU A 313 -30.71 5.24 12.73
CA GLU A 313 -30.33 3.93 12.19
C GLU A 313 -28.91 4.02 11.60
N THR A 314 -28.12 2.98 11.76
CA THR A 314 -26.78 2.87 11.16
C THR A 314 -26.60 1.52 10.50
N ALA A 315 -25.60 1.43 9.63
CA ALA A 315 -25.23 0.21 8.95
C ALA A 315 -23.75 0.23 8.56
N THR A 316 -23.15 -0.95 8.55
CA THR A 316 -21.87 -1.22 7.89
C THR A 316 -22.03 -2.44 7.00
N PRO A 317 -21.18 -2.64 5.98
CA PRO A 317 -21.20 -3.87 5.20
C PRO A 317 -21.09 -5.11 6.09
N ARG A 318 -20.27 -5.02 7.15
CA ARG A 318 -20.10 -6.09 8.14
C ARG A 318 -21.37 -6.34 8.95
N SER A 319 -21.99 -5.31 9.51
CA SER A 319 -23.20 -5.50 10.34
C SER A 319 -24.38 -6.01 9.52
N LEU A 320 -24.54 -5.54 8.28
CA LEU A 320 -25.56 -6.08 7.36
C LEU A 320 -25.30 -7.55 6.99
N ARG A 321 -24.05 -7.91 6.68
CA ARG A 321 -23.67 -9.30 6.37
C ARG A 321 -23.99 -10.27 7.51
N TYR A 322 -23.70 -9.88 8.75
CA TYR A 322 -23.96 -10.69 9.95
C TYR A 322 -25.33 -10.41 10.58
N LYS A 323 -26.21 -9.63 9.92
CA LYS A 323 -27.54 -9.25 10.41
C LYS A 323 -27.53 -8.63 11.82
N LYS A 324 -26.44 -7.93 12.18
CA LYS A 324 -26.33 -7.19 13.44
C LYS A 324 -27.08 -5.87 13.33
N ARG A 325 -27.83 -5.54 14.38
CA ARG A 325 -28.57 -4.28 14.48
C ARG A 325 -27.84 -3.30 15.39
N GLU A 326 -27.61 -2.12 14.86
CA GLU A 326 -26.86 -1.05 15.50
C GLU A 326 -27.60 0.27 15.29
N LYS A 327 -27.41 1.19 16.22
CA LYS A 327 -27.84 2.58 16.14
C LYS A 327 -26.63 3.49 16.32
N ILE A 328 -26.76 4.75 15.96
CA ILE A 328 -25.67 5.72 16.12
C ILE A 328 -26.21 7.03 16.71
N ILE A 329 -25.50 7.57 17.69
CA ILE A 329 -25.72 8.95 18.16
C ILE A 329 -25.27 9.86 17.02
N PHE A 330 -26.20 10.63 16.46
CA PHE A 330 -25.98 11.55 15.36
C PHE A 330 -26.18 12.99 15.87
N PRO A 331 -25.10 13.67 16.28
CA PRO A 331 -25.15 14.98 16.93
C PRO A 331 -25.39 16.14 15.95
N TYR A 332 -26.25 15.90 14.96
CA TYR A 332 -26.59 16.84 13.91
C TYR A 332 -28.07 16.65 13.53
N ASP A 333 -28.59 17.56 12.72
CA ASP A 333 -29.88 17.37 12.08
C ASP A 333 -29.84 17.76 10.61
N TYR A 334 -30.90 17.47 9.87
CA TYR A 334 -31.08 17.96 8.52
C TYR A 334 -32.38 18.74 8.37
N LYS A 335 -32.27 20.01 7.97
CA LYS A 335 -33.41 20.86 7.61
C LYS A 335 -33.36 21.19 6.13
N ASN A 336 -34.44 20.92 5.40
CA ASN A 336 -34.53 21.10 3.94
C ASN A 336 -33.35 20.46 3.18
N GLY A 337 -32.89 19.29 3.64
CA GLY A 337 -31.77 18.57 3.06
C GLY A 337 -30.38 19.12 3.41
N LYS A 338 -30.27 20.25 4.12
CA LYS A 338 -29.00 20.82 4.58
C LYS A 338 -28.67 20.37 5.99
N LEU A 339 -27.40 20.08 6.24
CA LEU A 339 -26.88 19.73 7.56
C LEU A 339 -26.99 20.92 8.51
N ILE A 340 -27.47 20.68 9.72
CA ILE A 340 -27.56 21.64 10.83
C ILE A 340 -26.70 21.11 11.97
N ARG A 341 -25.82 21.97 12.48
CA ARG A 341 -24.99 21.72 13.66
C ARG A 341 -25.65 22.34 14.88
N TYR A 342 -25.52 21.70 16.04
CA TYR A 342 -25.94 22.27 17.32
C TYR A 342 -24.79 23.05 17.93
N SER A 343 -25.10 24.18 18.59
CA SER A 343 -24.16 24.75 19.55
C SER A 343 -24.06 23.85 20.79
N THR A 344 -22.98 23.97 21.57
CA THR A 344 -22.84 23.23 22.84
C THR A 344 -24.03 23.46 23.77
N GLN A 345 -24.51 24.70 23.89
CA GLN A 345 -25.68 25.02 24.70
C GLN A 345 -26.93 24.30 24.17
N GLN A 346 -27.18 24.35 22.86
CA GLN A 346 -28.34 23.69 22.26
C GLN A 346 -28.29 22.18 22.46
N PHE A 347 -27.13 21.55 22.26
CA PHE A 347 -26.96 20.11 22.43
C PHE A 347 -27.17 19.71 23.90
N ASN A 348 -26.59 20.46 24.84
CA ASN A 348 -26.74 20.22 26.27
C ASN A 348 -28.19 20.34 26.75
N THR A 349 -28.92 21.33 26.26
CA THR A 349 -30.32 21.55 26.65
C THR A 349 -31.27 20.55 26.00
N GLN A 350 -31.05 20.18 24.73
CA GLN A 350 -31.95 19.31 23.99
C GLN A 350 -31.69 17.82 24.23
N PHE A 351 -30.45 17.43 24.52
CA PHE A 351 -30.03 16.04 24.66
C PHE A 351 -29.17 15.80 25.92
N PRO A 352 -29.65 16.16 27.13
CA PRO A 352 -28.89 16.00 28.38
C PRO A 352 -28.51 14.53 28.66
N GLY A 353 -29.32 13.56 28.24
CA GLY A 353 -29.04 12.14 28.37
C GLY A 353 -27.88 11.69 27.48
N ALA A 354 -27.88 12.10 26.20
CA ALA A 354 -26.77 11.87 25.29
C ALA A 354 -25.46 12.52 25.78
N VAL A 355 -25.55 13.72 26.36
CA VAL A 355 -24.39 14.42 26.95
C VAL A 355 -23.82 13.64 28.13
N ASN A 356 -24.69 13.18 29.04
CA ASN A 356 -24.28 12.34 30.16
C ASN A 356 -23.59 11.06 29.67
N TYR A 357 -24.15 10.40 28.64
CA TYR A 357 -23.55 9.20 28.06
C TYR A 357 -22.17 9.49 27.42
N LEU A 358 -22.07 10.49 26.55
CA LEU A 358 -20.81 10.81 25.86
C LEU A 358 -19.71 11.29 26.82
N ASN A 359 -20.06 11.88 27.96
CA ASN A 359 -19.07 12.29 28.96
C ASN A 359 -18.34 11.11 29.63
N ASP A 360 -18.85 9.87 29.56
CA ASP A 360 -18.08 8.69 29.99
C ASP A 360 -16.84 8.47 29.11
N PHE A 361 -16.86 9.00 27.88
CA PHE A 361 -15.78 8.90 26.91
C PHE A 361 -15.02 10.22 26.78
N ARG A 362 -15.20 11.17 27.71
CA ARG A 362 -14.79 12.57 27.53
C ARG A 362 -13.30 12.74 27.22
N GLU A 363 -12.45 12.05 27.96
CA GLU A 363 -11.00 12.10 27.79
C GLU A 363 -10.59 11.65 26.37
N GLN A 364 -11.03 10.46 25.97
CA GLN A 364 -10.79 9.92 24.63
C GLN A 364 -11.37 10.81 23.52
N LEU A 365 -12.53 11.42 23.79
CA LEU A 365 -13.17 12.34 22.88
C LEU A 365 -12.29 13.59 22.67
N ASP A 366 -11.70 14.16 23.72
CA ASP A 366 -10.87 15.36 23.62
C ASP A 366 -9.48 15.07 23.02
N GLU A 367 -8.94 13.86 23.19
CA GLU A 367 -7.62 13.45 22.67
C GLU A 367 -7.61 13.06 21.18
N ARG A 368 -8.76 12.72 20.60
CA ARG A 368 -8.82 12.21 19.21
C ARG A 368 -8.44 13.29 18.19
N GLU A 369 -7.84 12.89 17.06
CA GLU A 369 -7.41 13.77 15.97
C GLU A 369 -8.58 14.36 15.13
N SER A 370 -9.48 15.10 15.77
CA SER A 370 -10.65 15.72 15.14
C SER A 370 -10.30 16.91 14.25
N ASP A 371 -11.23 17.27 13.35
CA ASP A 371 -11.20 18.55 12.64
C ASP A 371 -11.15 19.71 13.66
N ARG A 372 -10.32 20.74 13.42
CA ARG A 372 -10.07 21.86 14.37
C ARG A 372 -11.33 22.56 14.90
N ASN A 373 -12.39 22.57 14.10
CA ASN A 373 -13.65 23.25 14.41
C ASN A 373 -14.76 22.29 14.87
N ALA A 374 -14.44 21.01 15.10
CA ALA A 374 -15.39 20.04 15.65
C ALA A 374 -15.60 20.31 17.14
N LEU A 375 -16.85 20.31 17.58
CA LEU A 375 -17.18 20.36 19.00
C LEU A 375 -16.92 18.97 19.63
N TRP A 376 -16.67 18.94 20.94
CA TRP A 376 -16.29 17.71 21.66
C TRP A 376 -17.25 16.52 21.42
N PHE A 377 -18.55 16.80 21.27
CA PHE A 377 -19.61 15.82 21.04
C PHE A 377 -19.86 15.49 19.56
N GLU A 378 -19.30 16.24 18.62
CA GLU A 378 -19.46 16.03 17.18
C GLU A 378 -18.54 14.92 16.65
N TYR A 379 -18.86 14.33 15.49
CA TYR A 379 -17.94 13.40 14.85
C TYR A 379 -16.59 14.06 14.54
N GLY A 380 -15.50 13.30 14.67
CA GLY A 380 -14.17 13.84 14.42
C GLY A 380 -13.92 14.33 12.99
N ARG A 381 -14.74 13.91 12.01
CA ARG A 381 -14.62 14.28 10.59
C ARG A 381 -15.97 14.72 10.01
N SER A 382 -15.97 15.84 9.29
CA SER A 382 -17.19 16.48 8.78
C SER A 382 -17.51 16.22 7.29
N GLN A 383 -16.56 15.70 6.52
CA GLN A 383 -16.59 15.69 5.05
C GLN A 383 -17.78 14.90 4.46
N ALA A 384 -18.19 13.82 5.11
CA ALA A 384 -19.25 12.95 4.61
C ALA A 384 -20.67 13.45 4.96
N LEU A 385 -20.83 14.35 5.92
CA LEU A 385 -22.13 14.66 6.54
C LEU A 385 -23.11 15.31 5.55
N ALA A 386 -22.67 16.22 4.69
CA ALA A 386 -23.58 16.96 3.81
C ALA A 386 -24.30 16.08 2.77
N GLY A 387 -23.66 14.99 2.31
CA GLY A 387 -24.16 14.14 1.23
C GLY A 387 -25.12 13.04 1.66
N LEU A 388 -25.28 12.80 2.97
CA LEU A 388 -25.90 11.57 3.46
C LEU A 388 -27.43 11.63 3.63
N ASN A 389 -28.10 12.78 3.61
CA ASN A 389 -29.56 12.81 3.83
C ASN A 389 -30.39 12.46 2.57
N LYS A 390 -30.06 11.35 1.92
CA LYS A 390 -30.69 10.84 0.68
C LYS A 390 -30.71 9.31 0.70
N ARG A 391 -31.58 8.67 -0.08
CA ARG A 391 -31.43 7.22 -0.35
C ARG A 391 -30.06 7.00 -0.98
N LYS A 392 -29.38 5.92 -0.61
CA LYS A 392 -27.99 5.66 -1.00
C LYS A 392 -27.70 4.17 -1.03
N LEU A 393 -26.65 3.78 -1.73
CA LEU A 393 -26.06 2.45 -1.59
C LEU A 393 -24.90 2.49 -0.60
N LEU A 394 -24.56 1.33 -0.05
CA LEU A 394 -23.41 1.10 0.81
C LEU A 394 -22.61 -0.09 0.27
N ILE A 395 -21.31 0.11 0.08
CA ILE A 395 -20.36 -0.90 -0.39
C ILE A 395 -19.14 -0.95 0.54
N SER A 396 -18.52 -2.12 0.65
CA SER A 396 -17.28 -2.30 1.41
C SER A 396 -16.09 -1.71 0.67
N THR A 397 -15.11 -1.19 1.42
CA THR A 397 -13.78 -0.84 0.89
C THR A 397 -12.91 -2.07 0.69
N VAL A 398 -13.31 -3.23 1.23
CA VAL A 398 -12.62 -4.51 1.12
C VAL A 398 -13.57 -5.54 0.52
N ILE A 399 -13.19 -6.10 -0.63
CA ILE A 399 -13.91 -7.14 -1.37
C ILE A 399 -13.08 -8.43 -1.29
N THR A 400 -13.71 -9.59 -1.11
CA THR A 400 -13.00 -10.88 -1.01
C THR A 400 -13.41 -11.80 -2.16
N GLU A 401 -14.64 -12.32 -2.13
CA GLU A 401 -15.12 -13.26 -3.16
C GLU A 401 -16.05 -12.61 -4.18
N LYS A 402 -16.95 -11.76 -3.70
CA LYS A 402 -17.93 -11.06 -4.52
C LYS A 402 -18.21 -9.67 -3.98
N VAL A 403 -18.63 -8.79 -4.87
CA VAL A 403 -19.14 -7.48 -4.49
C VAL A 403 -20.57 -7.63 -3.95
N VAL A 404 -20.83 -7.00 -2.81
CA VAL A 404 -22.16 -6.94 -2.21
C VAL A 404 -22.49 -5.49 -1.90
N VAL A 405 -23.62 -5.03 -2.44
CA VAL A 405 -24.05 -3.64 -2.35
C VAL A 405 -25.39 -3.56 -1.63
N TYR A 406 -25.48 -2.72 -0.60
CA TYR A 406 -26.66 -2.62 0.24
C TYR A 406 -27.42 -1.33 0.01
N MET A 407 -28.74 -1.41 -0.19
CA MET A 407 -29.62 -0.23 -0.28
C MET A 407 -29.94 0.30 1.12
N LEU A 408 -29.61 1.57 1.38
CA LEU A 408 -29.91 2.23 2.66
C LEU A 408 -31.00 3.30 2.51
N LYS A 409 -31.80 3.43 3.56
CA LYS A 409 -32.82 4.47 3.69
C LYS A 409 -32.19 5.85 3.85
N LYS A 410 -32.98 6.88 3.55
CA LYS A 410 -32.58 8.31 3.60
C LYS A 410 -31.87 8.72 4.91
N LYS A 411 -32.44 8.34 6.05
CA LYS A 411 -31.98 8.75 7.39
C LYS A 411 -30.90 7.84 8.00
N CYS A 412 -30.55 6.72 7.36
CA CYS A 412 -29.53 5.80 7.88
C CYS A 412 -28.13 6.41 7.71
N ILE A 413 -27.31 6.39 8.76
CA ILE A 413 -25.98 7.01 8.80
C ILE A 413 -24.90 5.92 8.90
N PRO A 414 -24.35 5.42 7.77
CA PRO A 414 -23.30 4.41 7.83
C PRO A 414 -21.98 4.99 8.35
N TYR A 415 -21.18 4.19 9.06
CA TYR A 415 -19.89 4.62 9.65
C TYR A 415 -18.68 3.76 9.24
N ALA A 416 -18.89 2.74 8.39
CA ALA A 416 -17.81 2.04 7.70
C ALA A 416 -18.20 1.69 6.26
N GLY A 417 -17.24 1.75 5.33
CA GLY A 417 -17.46 1.52 3.90
C GLY A 417 -17.49 2.81 3.08
N MET A 418 -18.12 2.74 1.91
CA MET A 418 -18.37 3.87 1.01
C MET A 418 -19.85 3.93 0.68
N TYR A 419 -20.40 5.14 0.58
CA TYR A 419 -21.76 5.35 0.11
C TYR A 419 -21.78 5.86 -1.32
N ILE A 420 -22.86 5.54 -2.02
CA ILE A 420 -23.09 5.93 -3.41
C ILE A 420 -24.43 6.62 -3.52
N VAL A 421 -24.44 7.78 -4.19
CA VAL A 421 -25.66 8.56 -4.48
C VAL A 421 -25.65 9.03 -5.94
N PRO A 422 -26.81 9.19 -6.60
CA PRO A 422 -26.86 9.78 -7.93
C PRO A 422 -26.37 11.24 -7.88
N LYS A 423 -25.61 11.65 -8.89
CA LYS A 423 -25.28 13.07 -9.08
C LYS A 423 -26.52 13.87 -9.43
N ALA A 424 -26.49 15.18 -9.18
CA ALA A 424 -27.65 16.05 -9.37
C ALA A 424 -28.10 16.16 -10.83
N ASP A 425 -27.17 16.01 -11.77
CA ASP A 425 -27.36 16.03 -13.22
C ASP A 425 -27.63 14.64 -13.84
N ASN A 426 -27.55 13.57 -13.04
CA ASN A 426 -27.85 12.22 -13.51
C ASN A 426 -29.36 12.05 -13.75
N LYS A 427 -29.75 11.90 -15.01
CA LYS A 427 -31.12 11.61 -15.45
C LYS A 427 -31.27 10.20 -16.04
N THR A 428 -30.17 9.47 -16.17
CA THR A 428 -30.11 8.23 -16.96
C THR A 428 -30.23 7.00 -16.08
N TYR A 429 -29.52 6.97 -14.94
CA TYR A 429 -29.39 5.78 -14.11
C TYR A 429 -29.88 6.04 -12.68
N LYS A 430 -30.63 5.07 -12.15
CA LYS A 430 -31.13 5.02 -10.78
C LYS A 430 -30.17 4.25 -9.88
N LEU A 431 -30.45 4.27 -8.57
CA LEU A 431 -29.64 3.51 -7.60
C LEU A 431 -29.76 2.00 -7.80
N GLU A 432 -30.89 1.52 -8.30
CA GLU A 432 -31.10 0.13 -8.65
C GLU A 432 -30.17 -0.31 -9.78
N ASP A 433 -30.01 0.51 -10.82
CA ASP A 433 -29.07 0.26 -11.92
C ASP A 433 -27.63 0.27 -11.42
N ALA A 434 -27.25 1.23 -10.56
CA ALA A 434 -25.92 1.24 -9.93
C ALA A 434 -25.62 -0.02 -9.13
N LYS A 435 -26.63 -0.55 -8.43
CA LYS A 435 -26.47 -1.79 -7.66
C LYS A 435 -26.21 -2.98 -8.59
N GLU A 436 -26.95 -3.09 -9.69
CA GLU A 436 -26.76 -4.14 -10.69
C GLU A 436 -25.38 -4.06 -11.34
N ILE A 437 -24.98 -2.87 -11.78
CA ILE A 437 -23.64 -2.63 -12.39
C ILE A 437 -22.53 -3.07 -11.44
N LEU A 438 -22.60 -2.68 -10.16
CA LEU A 438 -21.55 -2.99 -9.18
C LEU A 438 -21.60 -4.43 -8.67
N GLU A 439 -22.69 -5.17 -8.88
CA GLU A 439 -22.77 -6.60 -8.53
C GLU A 439 -22.50 -7.51 -9.74
N SER A 440 -22.14 -6.93 -10.89
CA SER A 440 -21.79 -7.67 -12.10
C SER A 440 -20.42 -8.36 -12.01
N ASP A 441 -20.27 -9.45 -12.78
CA ASP A 441 -19.00 -10.14 -12.94
C ASP A 441 -17.93 -9.24 -13.57
N GLU A 442 -18.34 -8.34 -14.46
CA GLU A 442 -17.45 -7.36 -15.09
C GLU A 442 -16.82 -6.42 -14.05
N PHE A 443 -17.63 -5.91 -13.11
CA PHE A 443 -17.10 -5.09 -12.03
C PHE A 443 -16.21 -5.91 -11.09
N MET A 444 -16.55 -7.17 -10.80
CA MET A 444 -15.69 -8.03 -9.98
C MET A 444 -14.32 -8.27 -10.65
N LYS A 445 -14.29 -8.51 -11.96
CA LYS A 445 -13.05 -8.62 -12.74
C LYS A 445 -12.24 -7.32 -12.67
N TYR A 446 -12.90 -6.18 -12.87
CA TYR A 446 -12.25 -4.89 -12.69
C TYR A 446 -11.69 -4.69 -11.27
N VAL A 447 -12.40 -5.13 -10.22
CA VAL A 447 -11.91 -5.09 -8.84
C VAL A 447 -10.65 -5.93 -8.64
N GLN A 448 -10.54 -7.11 -9.28
CA GLN A 448 -9.33 -7.93 -9.27
C GLN A 448 -8.15 -7.19 -9.90
N ASP A 449 -8.41 -6.47 -11.00
CA ASP A 449 -7.39 -5.72 -11.72
C ASP A 449 -6.92 -4.50 -10.91
N VAL A 450 -7.84 -3.71 -10.33
CA VAL A 450 -7.51 -2.43 -9.69
C VAL A 450 -7.26 -2.50 -8.19
N GLY A 451 -7.75 -3.54 -7.53
CA GLY A 451 -7.69 -3.70 -6.09
C GLY A 451 -6.28 -3.91 -5.56
N ILE A 452 -6.02 -3.42 -4.34
CA ILE A 452 -4.76 -3.66 -3.62
C ILE A 452 -4.95 -4.86 -2.68
N HIS A 453 -4.12 -5.90 -2.81
CA HIS A 453 -4.18 -7.04 -1.92
C HIS A 453 -3.87 -6.64 -0.47
N ILE A 454 -4.74 -7.04 0.47
CA ILE A 454 -4.56 -6.80 1.91
C ILE A 454 -4.12 -8.09 2.61
N SER A 455 -4.85 -9.18 2.39
CA SER A 455 -4.59 -10.49 2.98
C SER A 455 -5.34 -11.57 2.21
N GLY A 456 -4.67 -12.69 1.92
CA GLY A 456 -5.23 -13.75 1.09
C GLY A 456 -5.81 -13.20 -0.22
N THR A 457 -7.08 -13.52 -0.48
CA THR A 457 -7.85 -13.05 -1.65
C THR A 457 -8.55 -11.70 -1.45
N SER A 458 -8.38 -11.03 -0.31
CA SER A 458 -9.06 -9.76 -0.02
C SER A 458 -8.38 -8.57 -0.66
N LEU A 459 -9.17 -7.82 -1.44
CA LEU A 459 -8.78 -6.66 -2.23
C LEU A 459 -9.37 -5.37 -1.65
N ARG A 460 -8.54 -4.35 -1.49
CA ARG A 460 -8.96 -2.99 -1.15
C ARG A 460 -9.25 -2.19 -2.41
N ILE A 461 -10.41 -1.56 -2.46
CA ILE A 461 -10.75 -0.56 -3.49
C ILE A 461 -11.05 0.78 -2.84
N THR A 462 -10.82 1.86 -3.60
CA THR A 462 -11.10 3.25 -3.18
C THR A 462 -12.36 3.76 -3.86
N SER A 463 -12.90 4.89 -3.40
CA SER A 463 -14.06 5.52 -4.05
C SER A 463 -13.76 5.90 -5.50
N LYS A 464 -12.53 6.37 -5.75
CA LYS A 464 -12.06 6.70 -7.10
C LYS A 464 -11.98 5.46 -8.00
N ASP A 465 -11.59 4.30 -7.47
CA ASP A 465 -11.58 3.06 -8.27
C ASP A 465 -12.99 2.73 -8.78
N ILE A 466 -13.99 2.87 -7.92
CA ILE A 466 -15.40 2.68 -8.31
C ILE A 466 -15.83 3.74 -9.33
N GLU A 467 -15.46 5.00 -9.12
CA GLU A 467 -15.80 6.08 -10.05
C GLU A 467 -15.16 5.91 -11.44
N GLU A 468 -13.95 5.37 -11.53
CA GLU A 468 -13.24 5.13 -12.80
C GLU A 468 -13.71 3.86 -13.53
N PHE A 469 -14.51 3.01 -12.89
CA PHE A 469 -15.06 1.83 -13.57
C PHE A 469 -15.89 2.24 -14.78
N LYS A 470 -15.69 1.55 -15.90
CA LYS A 470 -16.47 1.80 -17.11
C LYS A 470 -17.27 0.56 -17.50
N PHE A 471 -18.56 0.77 -17.75
CA PHE A 471 -19.57 -0.24 -18.07
C PHE A 471 -20.36 0.13 -19.34
#